data_AF-A0A9P7Y5I8-F1
#
_entry.id   AF-A0A9P7Y5I8-F1
#
_cell.length_a   1.000
_cell.length_b   1.000
_cell.length_c   1.000
_cell.angle_alpha   90.00
_cell.angle_beta   90.00
_cell.angle_gamma   90.00
#
_symmetry.space_group_name_H-M   'P 1'
#
loop_
_entity.id
_entity.type
_entity.pdbx_description
1 polymer ?
#
loop_
_entity_poly.entity_id
_entity_poly.type
_entity_poly.pdbx_seq_one_letter_code
_entity_poly.pdbx_strand_id
1 'polypeptide(L)'
;MPRKELSPSTRARIVELSSCGWKVPRIHQKFPEIPLSSIRTTLRNYPIGTSDFTSKSRCGRPRALTEEQRDYIFDTVNHTNPHIKMRDLLREVNDDCKKRCMQGLLRSM
;
A
#
# COMPACT_ATOMS: atom_id res chain seq x y z
N MET A 1 8.77 -17.98 0.61
CA MET A 1 8.90 -16.67 -0.07
C MET A 1 7.66 -16.42 -0.91
N PRO A 2 7.08 -15.21 -0.95
CA PRO A 2 5.99 -14.89 -1.86
C PRO A 2 6.47 -15.05 -3.31
N ARG A 3 5.59 -15.51 -4.22
CA ARG A 3 5.91 -15.57 -5.65
C ARG A 3 6.15 -14.17 -6.19
N LYS A 4 7.12 -14.05 -7.10
CA LYS A 4 7.39 -12.81 -7.81
C LYS A 4 6.14 -12.39 -8.59
N GLU A 5 5.85 -11.11 -8.53
CA GLU A 5 4.74 -10.51 -9.25
C GLU A 5 4.99 -10.55 -10.77
N LEU A 6 3.93 -10.73 -11.56
CA LEU A 6 4.00 -10.62 -13.02
C LEU A 6 4.33 -9.18 -13.41
N SER A 7 5.23 -9.03 -14.37
CA SER A 7 5.56 -7.70 -14.89
C SER A 7 4.33 -7.04 -15.56
N PRO A 8 4.23 -5.71 -15.56
CA PRO A 8 3.13 -5.00 -16.24
C PRO A 8 3.01 -5.37 -17.73
N SER A 9 4.15 -5.56 -18.43
CA SER A 9 4.15 -5.96 -19.85
C SER A 9 3.59 -7.37 -20.06
N THR A 10 3.91 -8.31 -19.16
CA THR A 10 3.33 -9.66 -19.18
C THR A 10 1.81 -9.63 -18.98
N ARG A 11 1.32 -8.79 -18.06
CA ARG A 11 -0.12 -8.63 -17.82
C ARG A 11 -0.84 -8.04 -19.02
N ALA A 12 -0.28 -6.99 -19.60
CA ALA A 12 -0.81 -6.37 -20.82
C ALA A 12 -0.93 -7.40 -21.94
N ARG A 13 0.12 -8.22 -22.14
CA ARG A 13 0.12 -9.27 -23.16
C ARG A 13 -0.92 -10.37 -22.90
N ILE A 14 -1.16 -10.74 -21.64
CA ILE A 14 -2.22 -11.70 -21.26
C ILE A 14 -3.60 -11.14 -21.62
N VAL A 15 -3.87 -9.88 -21.27
CA VAL A 15 -5.16 -9.23 -21.56
C VAL A 15 -5.36 -9.05 -23.06
N GLU A 16 -4.32 -8.65 -23.78
CA GLU A 16 -4.35 -8.54 -25.24
C GLU A 16 -4.70 -9.87 -25.91
N LEU A 17 -4.05 -10.98 -25.52
CA LEU A 17 -4.37 -12.31 -26.08
C LEU A 17 -5.82 -12.72 -25.78
N SER A 18 -6.30 -12.41 -24.58
CA SER A 18 -7.71 -12.65 -24.23
C SER A 18 -8.66 -11.80 -25.08
N SER A 19 -8.30 -10.55 -25.39
CA SER A 19 -9.09 -9.69 -26.28
C SER A 19 -9.13 -10.21 -27.71
N CYS A 20 -8.08 -10.91 -28.17
CA CYS A 20 -8.06 -11.64 -29.44
C CYS A 20 -8.81 -12.99 -29.38
N GLY A 21 -9.53 -13.29 -28.30
CA GLY A 21 -10.34 -14.51 -28.16
C GLY A 21 -9.58 -15.75 -27.67
N TRP A 22 -8.35 -15.60 -27.18
CA TRP A 22 -7.61 -16.76 -26.65
C TRP A 22 -8.18 -17.20 -25.30
N LYS A 23 -8.45 -18.51 -25.17
CA LYS A 23 -8.86 -19.12 -23.90
C LYS A 23 -7.68 -19.29 -22.95
N VAL A 24 -7.94 -19.27 -21.64
CA VAL A 24 -6.94 -19.41 -20.57
C VAL A 24 -5.96 -20.59 -20.76
N PRO A 25 -6.40 -21.82 -21.12
CA PRO A 25 -5.47 -22.93 -21.35
C PRO A 25 -4.47 -22.65 -22.48
N ARG A 26 -4.92 -21.98 -23.55
CA ARG A 26 -4.08 -21.61 -24.70
C ARG A 26 -3.08 -20.51 -24.34
N ILE A 27 -3.47 -19.56 -23.48
CA ILE A 27 -2.56 -18.54 -22.95
C ILE A 27 -1.49 -19.20 -22.06
N HIS A 28 -1.86 -20.18 -21.25
CA HIS A 28 -0.90 -20.92 -20.41
C HIS A 28 0.08 -21.76 -21.23
N GLN A 29 -0.34 -22.36 -22.35
CA GLN A 29 0.59 -23.02 -23.26
C GLN A 29 1.66 -22.06 -23.82
N LYS A 30 1.33 -20.78 -23.99
CA LYS A 30 2.27 -19.75 -24.42
C LYS A 30 3.17 -19.24 -23.29
N PHE A 31 2.67 -19.27 -22.06
CA PHE A 31 3.37 -18.85 -20.84
C PHE A 31 3.33 -19.97 -19.79
N PRO A 32 4.02 -21.10 -20.01
CA PRO A 32 3.95 -22.27 -19.13
C PRO A 32 4.49 -22.00 -17.73
N GLU A 33 5.38 -21.02 -17.58
CA GLU A 33 5.90 -20.54 -16.30
C GLU A 33 4.87 -19.79 -15.45
N ILE A 34 3.79 -19.29 -16.07
CA ILE A 34 2.74 -18.54 -15.39
C ILE A 34 1.62 -19.50 -14.99
N PRO A 35 1.30 -19.62 -13.68
CA PRO A 35 0.20 -20.47 -13.23
C PRO A 35 -1.14 -20.05 -13.83
N LEU A 36 -1.99 -21.03 -14.15
CA LEU A 36 -3.36 -20.81 -14.62
C LEU A 36 -4.16 -19.87 -13.71
N SER A 37 -3.96 -19.97 -12.39
CA SER A 37 -4.59 -19.07 -11.41
C SER A 37 -4.17 -17.61 -11.62
N SER A 38 -2.89 -17.34 -11.82
CA SER A 38 -2.37 -15.99 -12.09
C SER A 38 -2.93 -15.40 -13.39
N ILE A 39 -3.08 -16.21 -14.44
CA ILE A 39 -3.72 -15.77 -15.69
C ILE A 39 -5.18 -15.38 -15.43
N ARG A 40 -5.95 -16.24 -14.73
CA ARG A 40 -7.36 -15.95 -14.39
C ARG A 40 -7.50 -14.68 -13.54
N THR A 41 -6.66 -14.52 -12.53
CA THR A 41 -6.67 -13.33 -11.66
C THR A 41 -6.30 -12.08 -12.43
N THR A 42 -5.34 -12.16 -13.35
CA THR A 42 -4.95 -11.04 -14.22
C THR A 42 -6.12 -10.61 -15.09
N LEU A 43 -6.80 -11.55 -15.77
CA LEU A 43 -7.97 -11.23 -16.60
C LEU A 43 -9.16 -10.69 -15.80
N ARG A 44 -9.29 -11.09 -14.52
CA ARG A 44 -10.33 -10.55 -13.62
C ARG A 44 -10.03 -9.13 -13.17
N ASN A 45 -8.77 -8.85 -12.82
CA ASN A 45 -8.38 -7.56 -12.25
C ASN A 45 -8.18 -6.47 -13.32
N TYR A 46 -7.85 -6.86 -14.55
CA TYR A 46 -7.59 -5.96 -15.67
C TYR A 46 -8.58 -6.23 -16.81
N PRO A 47 -9.74 -5.53 -16.84
CA PRO A 47 -10.72 -5.68 -17.92
C PRO A 47 -10.17 -5.17 -19.27
N ILE A 48 -10.85 -5.55 -20.36
CA ILE A 48 -10.53 -5.08 -21.72
C ILE A 48 -10.64 -3.55 -21.74
N GLY A 49 -9.62 -2.87 -22.26
CA GLY A 49 -9.52 -1.41 -22.26
C GLY A 49 -8.72 -0.83 -21.09
N THR A 50 -8.19 -1.66 -20.19
CA THR A 50 -7.27 -1.18 -19.15
C THR A 50 -5.96 -0.69 -19.78
N SER A 51 -5.57 0.54 -19.43
CA SER A 51 -4.31 1.16 -19.87
C SER A 51 -3.18 1.01 -18.83
N ASP A 52 -3.52 0.85 -17.55
CA ASP A 52 -2.57 0.72 -16.45
C ASP A 52 -2.52 -0.70 -15.89
N PHE A 53 -1.36 -1.37 -16.06
CA PHE A 53 -1.09 -2.73 -15.59
C PHE A 53 -0.20 -2.78 -14.36
N THR A 54 0.03 -1.63 -13.72
CA THR A 54 0.74 -1.54 -12.45
C THR A 54 -0.15 -2.05 -11.31
N SER A 55 0.47 -2.63 -10.29
CA SER A 55 -0.22 -2.99 -9.06
C SER A 55 -0.13 -1.84 -8.09
N LYS A 56 -1.22 -1.61 -7.35
CA LYS A 56 -1.19 -0.68 -6.22
C LYS A 56 -0.34 -1.30 -5.11
N SER A 57 0.54 -0.49 -4.54
CA SER A 57 1.23 -0.85 -3.31
C SER A 57 0.20 -1.20 -2.24
N ARG A 58 0.51 -2.20 -1.41
CA ARG A 58 -0.36 -2.54 -0.29
C ARG A 58 -0.50 -1.32 0.62
N CYS A 59 -1.71 -1.02 1.05
CA CYS A 59 -1.90 -0.08 2.14
C CYS A 59 -1.13 -0.61 3.34
N GLY A 60 -0.20 0.20 3.84
CA GLY A 60 0.56 -0.13 5.04
C GLY A 60 -0.35 -0.26 6.26
N ARG A 61 0.22 -0.68 7.38
CA ARG A 61 -0.49 -0.65 8.66
C ARG A 61 -0.96 0.79 8.95
N PRO A 62 -2.20 0.99 9.41
CA PRO A 62 -2.64 2.29 9.90
C PRO A 62 -1.67 2.86 10.92
N ARG A 63 -1.51 4.18 10.92
CA ARG A 63 -0.66 4.87 11.91
C ARG A 63 -1.28 4.71 13.30
N ALA A 64 -0.43 4.72 14.32
CA ALA A 64 -0.89 4.65 15.71
C ALA A 64 -1.61 5.94 16.14
N LEU A 65 -1.24 7.08 15.55
CA LEU A 65 -1.85 8.37 15.80
C LEU A 65 -2.74 8.76 14.62
N THR A 66 -3.90 9.34 14.94
CA THR A 66 -4.76 9.98 13.95
C THR A 66 -4.13 11.28 13.43
N GLU A 67 -4.67 11.83 12.35
CA GLU A 67 -4.22 13.13 11.82
C GLU A 67 -4.52 14.25 12.82
N GLU A 68 -5.73 14.26 13.39
CA GLU A 68 -6.15 15.21 14.43
C GLU A 68 -5.22 15.21 15.65
N GLN A 69 -4.82 14.04 16.13
CA GLN A 69 -3.88 13.92 17.25
C GLN A 69 -2.51 14.50 16.89
N ARG A 70 -2.04 14.36 15.65
CA ARG A 70 -0.77 14.94 15.21
C ARG A 70 -0.82 16.46 15.14
N ASP A 71 -1.93 17.00 14.65
CA ASP A 71 -2.13 18.45 14.56
C ASP A 71 -2.20 19.05 15.96
N TYR A 72 -2.91 18.39 16.89
CA TYR A 72 -2.91 18.78 18.30
C TYR A 72 -1.51 18.75 18.93
N ILE A 73 -0.73 17.69 18.67
CA ILE A 73 0.67 17.61 19.15
C ILE A 73 1.51 18.75 18.54
N PHE A 74 1.32 19.04 17.26
CA PHE A 74 2.04 20.12 16.57
C PHE A 74 1.75 21.47 17.20
N ASP A 75 0.48 21.80 17.42
CA ASP A 75 0.07 23.05 18.07
C ASP A 75 0.58 23.14 19.50
N THR A 76 0.52 22.03 20.24
CA THR A 76 0.99 21.98 21.63
C THR A 76 2.49 22.23 21.72
N VAL A 77 3.29 21.63 20.84
CA VAL A 77 4.76 21.75 20.88
C VAL A 77 5.24 23.08 20.30
N ASN A 78 4.59 23.61 19.27
CA ASN A 78 5.06 24.84 18.60
C ASN A 78 4.45 26.13 19.14
N HIS A 79 3.21 26.07 19.65
CA HIS A 79 2.45 27.28 20.00
C HIS A 79 2.09 27.35 21.49
N THR A 80 1.70 26.23 22.11
CA THR A 80 1.18 26.26 23.48
C THR A 80 2.27 26.08 24.54
N ASN A 81 3.10 25.04 24.42
CA ASN A 81 4.10 24.67 25.42
C ASN A 81 5.34 23.98 24.80
N PRO A 82 6.32 24.76 24.33
CA PRO A 82 7.54 24.23 23.70
C PRO A 82 8.45 23.38 24.60
N HIS A 83 8.28 23.48 25.91
CA HIS A 83 9.09 22.75 26.90
C HIS A 83 8.34 21.57 27.52
N ILE A 84 7.20 21.16 26.94
CA ILE A 84 6.43 20.01 27.40
C ILE A 84 7.30 18.75 27.45
N LYS A 85 7.23 18.03 28.57
CA LYS A 85 7.97 16.77 28.71
C LYS A 85 7.27 15.68 27.91
N MET A 86 8.07 14.80 27.31
CA MET A 86 7.58 13.66 26.54
C MET A 86 6.57 12.78 27.28
N ARG A 87 6.66 12.67 28.62
CA ARG A 87 5.68 11.90 29.42
C ARG A 87 4.32 12.58 29.46
N ASP A 88 4.30 13.91 29.55
CA ASP A 88 3.06 14.68 29.67
C ASP A 88 2.40 14.78 28.30
N LEU A 89 3.20 14.98 27.24
CA LEU A 89 2.72 14.96 25.85
C LEU A 89 2.10 13.61 25.44
N LEU A 90 2.59 12.49 25.98
CA LEU A 90 1.99 11.17 25.76
C LEU A 90 0.63 11.03 26.46
N ARG A 91 0.47 11.60 27.66
CA ARG A 91 -0.81 11.58 28.39
C ARG A 91 -1.88 12.39 27.68
N GLU A 92 -1.53 13.52 27.07
CA GLU A 92 -2.47 14.32 26.27
C GLU A 92 -3.08 13.52 25.11
N VAL A 93 -2.36 12.51 24.63
CA VAL A 93 -2.79 11.62 23.54
C VAL A 93 -3.12 10.22 24.07
N ASN A 94 -3.55 10.15 25.34
CA ASN A 94 -4.03 8.95 26.02
C ASN A 94 -3.08 7.73 25.95
N ASP A 95 -1.76 7.96 25.87
CA ASP A 95 -0.74 6.92 25.71
C ASP A 95 -1.00 5.98 24.51
N ASP A 96 -1.77 6.43 23.50
CA ASP A 96 -2.17 5.65 22.31
C ASP A 96 -0.96 5.23 21.46
N CYS A 97 0.18 5.89 21.64
CA CYS A 97 1.41 5.58 20.94
C CYS A 97 2.62 5.44 21.88
N LYS A 98 3.60 4.61 21.46
CA LYS A 98 4.84 4.44 22.21
C LYS A 98 5.67 5.72 22.14
N LYS A 99 6.47 6.00 23.18
CA LYS A 99 7.47 7.09 23.22
C LYS A 99 8.31 7.22 21.93
N ARG A 100 8.74 6.10 21.34
CA ARG A 100 9.52 6.09 20.09
C ARG A 100 8.75 6.62 18.89
N CYS A 101 7.42 6.43 18.85
CA CYS A 101 6.54 6.99 17.84
C CYS A 101 6.51 8.52 17.93
N MET A 102 6.31 9.05 19.15
CA MET A 102 6.34 10.51 19.39
C MET A 102 7.68 11.14 19.04
N GLN A 103 8.78 10.51 19.44
CA GLN A 103 10.12 10.97 19.05
C GLN A 103 10.33 10.96 17.54
N GLY A 104 9.80 9.95 16.84
CA GLY A 104 9.82 9.91 15.37
C GLY A 104 8.99 11.03 14.75
N LEU A 105 7.81 11.30 15.32
CA LEU A 105 6.93 12.38 14.89
C LEU A 105 7.62 13.74 15.02
N LEU A 106 8.15 14.06 16.21
CA LEU A 106 8.84 15.34 16.47
C LEU A 106 10.12 15.53 15.65
N ARG A 107 10.76 14.45 15.19
CA ARG A 107 11.91 14.52 14.27
C ARG A 107 11.52 14.70 12.80
N SER A 108 10.28 14.36 12.46
CA SER A 108 9.71 14.50 11.11
C SER A 108 8.98 15.82 10.91
N MET A 109 8.77 16.57 11.99
CA MET A 109 8.38 17.98 11.99
C MET A 109 9.60 18.84 11.67
#